data_AF-A0AAD6XHC2-F1
#
_entry.id   AF-A0AAD6XHC2-F1
#
_cell.length_a   1.000
_cell.length_b   1.000
_cell.length_c   1.000
_cell.angle_alpha   90.00
_cell.angle_beta   90.00
_cell.angle_gamma   90.00
#
_symmetry.space_group_name_H-M   'P 1'
#
loop_
_entity.id
_entity.type
_entity.pdbx_description
1 polymer ?
#
loop_
_entity_poly.entity_id
_entity_poly.type
_entity_poly.pdbx_seq_one_letter_code
_entity_poly.pdbx_strand_id
1 'polypeptide(L)'
;MATPTAGPIESAIRDKLTTQFSPMLLHIRNDSAQHRHHSAMREQGGGAETHFSVKIVSSAFRSKTTIQRHRLIHAALKEELDAGLHSLSLQTKTEQEEEALEIV
;
A
#
# COMPACT_ATOMS: atom_id res chain seq x y z
N MET A 1 -16.89 18.43 -3.74
CA MET A 1 -16.82 17.14 -3.01
C MET A 1 -15.36 16.73 -2.96
N ALA A 2 -14.66 17.17 -1.92
CA ALA A 2 -13.22 16.99 -1.76
C ALA A 2 -12.95 15.67 -1.02
N THR A 3 -12.52 14.64 -1.74
CA THR A 3 -11.93 13.43 -1.16
C THR A 3 -10.55 13.76 -0.59
N PRO A 4 -10.14 13.11 0.51
CA PRO A 4 -8.97 13.51 1.30
C PRO A 4 -7.69 13.52 0.47
N THR A 5 -6.81 14.47 0.81
CA THR A 5 -5.51 14.80 0.22
C THR A 5 -4.50 13.64 0.34
N ALA A 6 -4.78 12.53 -0.33
CA ALA A 6 -3.81 11.47 -0.59
C ALA A 6 -2.80 11.95 -1.64
N GLY A 7 -1.53 11.56 -1.49
CA GLY A 7 -0.49 11.86 -2.49
C GLY A 7 -0.83 11.26 -3.87
N PRO A 8 -0.13 11.71 -4.94
CA PRO A 8 -0.33 11.16 -6.28
C PRO A 8 -0.02 9.65 -6.34
N ILE A 9 1.01 9.19 -5.59
CA ILE A 9 1.39 7.79 -5.50
C ILE A 9 0.35 6.96 -4.73
N GLU A 10 -0.11 7.44 -3.57
CA GLU A 10 -1.15 6.76 -2.79
C GLU A 10 -2.43 6.56 -3.61
N SER A 11 -2.86 7.60 -4.33
CA SER A 11 -4.07 7.55 -5.15
C SER A 11 -3.95 6.52 -6.29
N ALA A 12 -2.79 6.46 -6.95
CA ALA A 12 -2.52 5.47 -7.99
C ALA A 12 -2.54 4.03 -7.47
N ILE A 13 -1.86 3.78 -6.33
CA ILE A 13 -1.86 2.47 -5.66
C ILE A 13 -3.29 2.06 -5.32
N ARG A 14 -4.07 2.99 -4.75
CA ARG A 14 -5.46 2.73 -4.35
C ARG A 14 -6.32 2.31 -5.53
N ASP A 15 -6.26 3.06 -6.62
CA ASP A 15 -7.05 2.81 -7.81
C ASP A 15 -6.70 1.45 -8.44
N LYS A 16 -5.41 1.19 -8.66
CA LYS A 16 -4.93 -0.10 -9.22
C LYS A 16 -5.34 -1.29 -8.37
N LEU A 17 -5.14 -1.21 -7.06
CA LEU A 17 -5.50 -2.31 -6.16
C LEU A 17 -7.01 -2.54 -6.09
N THR A 18 -7.79 -1.46 -6.11
CA THR A 18 -9.25 -1.54 -6.10
C THR A 18 -9.77 -2.17 -7.38
N THR A 19 -9.24 -1.73 -8.53
CA THR A 19 -9.64 -2.21 -9.86
C THR A 19 -9.23 -3.67 -10.08
N GLN A 20 -8.03 -4.07 -9.65
CA GLN A 20 -7.50 -5.40 -9.96
C GLN A 20 -7.94 -6.49 -8.98
N PHE A 21 -8.09 -6.15 -7.69
CA PHE A 21 -8.33 -7.14 -6.64
C PHE A 21 -9.69 -7.00 -5.96
N SER A 22 -10.47 -5.96 -6.29
CA SER A 22 -11.77 -5.64 -5.68
C SER A 22 -11.83 -5.98 -4.18
N PRO A 23 -10.91 -5.41 -3.37
CA PRO A 23 -10.77 -5.78 -1.98
C PRO A 23 -11.99 -5.33 -1.16
N MET A 24 -12.40 -6.16 -0.19
CA MET A 24 -13.38 -5.75 0.81
C MET A 24 -12.84 -4.64 1.70
N LEU A 25 -11.56 -4.70 2.05
CA LEU A 25 -10.90 -3.70 2.89
C LEU A 25 -9.55 -3.32 2.27
N LEU A 26 -9.35 -2.02 2.06
CA LEU A 26 -8.11 -1.44 1.57
C LEU A 26 -7.72 -0.28 2.47
N HIS A 27 -6.59 -0.43 3.17
CA HIS A 27 -6.03 0.59 4.03
C HIS A 27 -4.59 0.87 3.59
N ILE A 28 -4.33 2.11 3.18
CA ILE A 28 -3.02 2.57 2.75
C ILE A 28 -2.55 3.61 3.77
N ARG A 29 -1.32 3.47 4.24
CA ARG A 29 -0.68 4.37 5.19
C ARG A 29 0.69 4.77 4.68
N ASN A 30 0.93 6.07 4.54
CA ASN A 30 2.24 6.61 4.24
C ASN A 30 3.07 6.68 5.53
N ASP A 31 4.17 5.93 5.59
CA ASP A 31 5.08 5.88 6.74
C ASP A 31 6.41 6.63 6.49
N SER A 32 6.52 7.33 5.35
CA SER A 32 7.71 8.11 4.98
C SER A 32 8.14 9.13 6.06
N ALA A 33 7.19 9.63 6.86
CA ALA A 33 7.45 10.63 7.88
C ALA A 33 8.40 10.17 9.01
N GLN A 34 8.59 8.86 9.22
CA GLN A 34 9.41 8.32 10.33
C GLN A 34 10.94 8.43 10.10
N HIS A 35 11.40 8.75 8.89
CA HIS A 35 12.84 8.84 8.57
C HIS A 35 13.43 10.27 8.63
N ARG A 36 12.74 11.25 9.25
CA ARG A 36 13.25 12.63 9.42
C ARG A 36 14.29 12.80 10.53
N HIS A 37 15.02 11.76 10.95
CA HIS A 37 15.95 11.88 12.08
C HIS A 37 17.40 12.22 11.70
N HIS A 38 17.70 12.58 10.44
CA HIS A 38 18.98 13.21 10.11
C HIS A 38 18.77 14.59 9.50
N SER A 39 19.24 15.58 10.26
CA SER A 39 19.27 17.00 9.97
C SER A 39 19.90 17.35 8.61
N ALA A 40 19.52 18.53 8.12
CA ALA A 40 20.09 19.27 7.00
C ALA A 40 19.67 18.79 5.59
N MET A 41 18.47 19.20 5.17
CA MET A 41 18.23 20.00 3.95
C MET A 41 16.72 20.17 3.77
N ARG A 42 16.17 21.26 4.31
CA ARG A 42 14.79 21.69 4.06
C ARG A 42 14.72 22.48 2.76
N GLU A 43 15.30 21.98 1.67
CA GLU A 43 15.36 22.73 0.42
C GLU A 43 15.28 21.74 -0.75
N GLN A 44 14.34 21.99 -1.66
CA GLN A 44 13.88 21.14 -2.78
C GLN A 44 12.72 20.20 -2.40
N GLY A 45 11.53 20.52 -2.91
CA GLY A 45 10.24 20.01 -2.46
C GLY A 45 10.00 18.50 -2.64
N GLY A 46 9.06 18.01 -1.82
CA GLY A 46 8.55 16.64 -1.85
C GLY A 46 9.06 15.84 -0.67
N GLY A 47 8.26 15.73 0.39
CA GLY A 47 8.49 14.71 1.40
C GLY A 47 8.44 13.35 0.71
N ALA A 48 9.61 12.82 0.38
CA ALA A 48 9.75 11.70 -0.55
C ALA A 48 8.91 10.54 -0.05
N GLU A 49 7.86 10.17 -0.77
CA GLU A 49 6.94 9.10 -0.43
C GLU A 49 7.63 7.74 -0.62
N THR A 50 8.58 7.44 0.27
CA THR A 50 9.54 6.33 0.12
C THR A 50 9.04 5.05 0.75
N HIS A 51 8.21 5.15 1.80
CA HIS A 51 7.74 4.04 2.59
C HIS A 51 6.22 4.07 2.70
N PHE A 52 5.56 2.99 2.26
CA PHE A 52 4.13 2.81 2.40
C PHE A 52 3.79 1.48 3.04
N SER A 53 2.73 1.46 3.82
CA SER A 53 2.12 0.25 4.36
C SER A 53 0.73 0.10 3.77
N VAL A 54 0.48 -1.02 3.11
CA VAL A 54 -0.79 -1.33 2.47
C VAL A 54 -1.34 -2.62 3.07
N LYS A 55 -2.50 -2.52 3.72
CA LYS A 55 -3.31 -3.65 4.17
C LYS A 55 -4.45 -3.85 3.19
N ILE A 56 -4.52 -5.04 2.62
CA ILE A 56 -5.53 -5.42 1.65
C ILE A 56 -6.18 -6.74 2.05
N VAL A 57 -7.50 -6.74 2.12
CA VAL A 57 -8.33 -7.92 2.39
C VAL A 57 -9.15 -8.21 1.14
N SER A 58 -8.91 -9.35 0.51
CA SER A 58 -9.65 -9.75 -0.69
C SER A 58 -9.79 -11.28 -0.77
N SER A 59 -10.92 -11.72 -1.30
CA SER A 59 -11.17 -13.10 -1.69
C SER A 59 -10.24 -13.57 -2.82
N ALA A 60 -9.68 -12.65 -3.62
CA ALA A 60 -8.74 -12.96 -4.71
C ALA A 60 -7.43 -13.59 -4.21
N PHE A 61 -7.12 -13.44 -2.93
CA PHE A 61 -5.96 -14.03 -2.28
C PHE A 61 -6.22 -15.45 -1.74
N ARG A 62 -7.47 -15.89 -1.76
CA ARG A 62 -7.86 -17.27 -1.42
C ARG A 62 -7.15 -18.23 -2.37
N SER A 63 -6.57 -19.28 -1.81
CA SER A 63 -5.75 -20.27 -2.54
C SER A 63 -4.42 -19.76 -3.12
N LYS A 64 -3.96 -18.55 -2.77
CA LYS A 64 -2.62 -18.04 -3.11
C LYS A 64 -1.71 -17.98 -1.88
N THR A 65 -0.44 -18.33 -2.05
CA THR A 65 0.56 -18.18 -0.98
C THR A 65 0.93 -16.71 -0.77
N THR A 66 1.42 -16.36 0.42
CA THR A 66 1.85 -14.98 0.75
C THR A 66 2.82 -14.42 -0.30
N ILE A 67 3.79 -15.22 -0.74
CA ILE A 67 4.76 -14.79 -1.77
C ILE A 67 4.07 -14.52 -3.11
N GLN A 68 3.11 -15.35 -3.53
CA GLN A 68 2.35 -15.12 -4.76
C GLN A 68 1.52 -13.84 -4.68
N ARG A 69 0.88 -13.58 -3.54
CA ARG A 69 0.12 -12.35 -3.29
C ARG A 69 1.02 -11.12 -3.40
N HIS A 70 2.19 -11.16 -2.75
CA HIS A 70 3.16 -10.08 -2.81
C HIS A 70 3.66 -9.86 -4.25
N ARG A 71 3.99 -10.94 -4.98
CA ARG A 71 4.41 -10.83 -6.39
C ARG A 71 3.34 -10.18 -7.26
N LEU A 72 2.07 -10.52 -7.08
CA LEU A 72 0.97 -9.91 -7.84
C LEU A 72 0.86 -8.42 -7.57
N ILE A 73 0.96 -8.01 -6.32
CA ILE A 73 0.88 -6.60 -5.94
C ILE A 73 2.12 -5.84 -6.42
N HIS A 74 3.33 -6.37 -6.20
CA HIS A 74 4.55 -5.75 -6.73
C HIS A 74 4.52 -5.63 -8.26
N ALA A 75 3.92 -6.58 -8.98
CA ALA A 75 3.75 -6.48 -10.42
C ALA A 75 2.75 -5.38 -10.81
N ALA A 76 1.65 -5.24 -10.07
CA ALA A 76 0.65 -4.19 -10.29
C ALA A 76 1.18 -2.78 -10.03
N LEU A 77 2.03 -2.65 -8.99
CA LEU A 77 2.61 -1.39 -8.51
C LEU A 77 4.02 -1.14 -9.03
N LYS A 78 4.46 -1.91 -10.05
CA LYS A 78 5.81 -1.79 -10.62
C LYS A 78 6.05 -0.39 -11.20
N GLU A 79 5.03 0.22 -11.77
CA GLU A 79 5.08 1.58 -12.31
C GLU A 79 5.26 2.61 -11.18
N GLU A 80 4.58 2.43 -10.05
CA GLU A 80 4.77 3.30 -8.87
C GLU A 80 6.13 3.09 -8.18
N LEU A 81 6.66 1.86 -8.17
CA LEU A 81 8.02 1.55 -7.73
C LEU A 81 9.07 2.30 -8.57
N ASP A 82 8.87 2.38 -9.89
CA ASP A 82 9.72 3.16 -10.79
C ASP A 82 9.57 4.68 -10.57
N ALA A 83 8.36 5.13 -10.20
CA ALA A 83 8.05 6.54 -9.93
C ALA A 83 8.69 7.10 -8.64
N GLY A 84 9.34 6.27 -7.81
CA GLY A 84 10.08 6.72 -6.62
C GLY A 84 9.68 6.05 -5.30
N LEU A 85 8.81 5.04 -5.34
CA LEU A 85 8.51 4.20 -4.17
C LEU A 85 9.69 3.26 -3.87
N HIS A 86 10.35 3.44 -2.72
CA HIS A 86 11.53 2.65 -2.33
C HIS A 86 11.16 1.33 -1.61
N SER A 87 10.19 1.36 -0.70
CA SER A 87 9.80 0.19 0.08
C SER A 87 8.30 0.18 0.39
N LEU A 88 7.71 -1.00 0.30
CA LEU A 88 6.27 -1.22 0.45
C LEU A 88 6.03 -2.40 1.39
N SER A 89 5.41 -2.14 2.52
CA SER A 89 4.93 -3.15 3.46
C SER A 89 3.55 -3.63 3.04
N LEU A 90 3.46 -4.88 2.60
CA LEU A 90 2.21 -5.50 2.14
C LEU A 90 1.65 -6.42 3.22
N GLN A 91 0.45 -6.13 3.69
CA GLN A 91 -0.34 -7.02 4.53
C GLN A 91 -1.50 -7.56 3.70
N THR A 92 -1.33 -8.78 3.16
CA THR A 92 -2.32 -9.43 2.30
C THR A 92 -3.09 -10.49 3.06
N LYS A 93 -4.36 -10.21 3.35
CA LYS A 93 -5.24 -11.11 4.09
C LYS A 93 -6.42 -11.56 3.24
N THR A 94 -6.96 -12.72 3.59
CA THR A 94 -8.27 -13.17 3.08
C THR A 94 -9.35 -12.78 4.07
N GLU A 95 -10.59 -12.73 3.61
CA GLU A 95 -11.76 -12.43 4.46
C GLU A 95 -11.79 -13.36 5.68
N GLN A 96 -11.53 -14.65 5.47
CA GLN A 96 -11.43 -15.66 6.54
C GLN A 96 -10.36 -15.34 7.59
N GLU A 97 -9.23 -14.74 7.20
CA GLU A 97 -8.13 -14.42 8.12
C GLU A 97 -8.37 -13.11 8.88
N GLU A 98 -9.14 -12.17 8.29
CA GLU A 98 -9.57 -10.97 9.00
C GLU A 98 -10.70 -11.30 9.97
N GLU A 99 -11.69 -12.09 9.54
CA GLU A 99 -12.81 -12.54 10.38
C GLU A 99 -12.32 -13.37 11.58
N ALA A 100 -11.32 -14.25 11.39
CA ALA A 100 -10.71 -15.01 12.49
C ALA A 100 -10.05 -14.13 13.56
N LEU A 101 -9.65 -12.90 13.23
CA LEU A 101 -9.01 -11.95 14.15
C LEU A 101 -10.00 -11.03 14.87
N GLU A 102 -11.22 -10.92 14.35
CA GLU A 102 -12.28 -10.10 14.95
C GLU A 102 -13.07 -10.87 16.04
N ILE A 103 -12.87 -12.19 16.13
CA ILE A 103 -13.56 -13.10 17.07
C ILE A 103 -12.74 -13.38 18.34
N VAL A 104 -11.54 -12.79 18.50
CA VAL A 104 -10.67 -12.90 19.68
C VAL A 104 -10.58 -11.60 20.45
#